data_AF-N9NWT8-F1
#
_entry.id   AF-N9NWT8-F1
#
_cell.length_a   1.000
_cell.length_b   1.000
_cell.length_c   1.000
_cell.angle_alpha   90.00
_cell.angle_beta   90.00
_cell.angle_gamma   90.00
#
_symmetry.space_group_name_H-M   'P 1'
#
loop_
_entity.id
_entity.type
_entity.pdbx_description
1 polymer ?
#
loop_
_entity_poly.entity_id
_entity_poly.type
_entity_poly.pdbx_seq_one_letter_code
_entity_poly.pdbx_strand_id
1 'polypeptide(L)'
;MKNKDQVQVIESLELDDANLWESRELGADPNFSKSSPVPANFHEILNKSSNMQMISIRLPKDLITDLKEIGSAQKLGYQALMREVLKRFVDAEKKVMYRELMKANEELENKLHEAEQLLKQHRKNHKTA
;
A
#
# COMPACT_ATOMS: atom_id res chain seq x y z
N MET A 1 24.71 -33.38 51.03
CA MET A 1 23.40 -32.75 51.33
C MET A 1 23.54 -31.24 51.25
N LYS A 2 23.45 -30.66 50.06
CA LYS A 2 23.35 -29.20 49.84
C LYS A 2 22.37 -28.99 48.70
N ASN A 3 21.08 -29.19 48.98
CA ASN A 3 20.04 -29.06 47.97
C ASN A 3 18.66 -28.87 48.61
N LYS A 4 18.51 -27.77 49.36
CA LYS A 4 17.19 -27.28 49.84
C LYS A 4 17.13 -25.74 49.86
N ASP A 5 18.27 -25.07 50.01
CA ASP A 5 18.30 -23.61 50.12
C ASP A 5 18.26 -22.87 48.76
N GLN A 6 18.49 -23.54 47.64
CA GLN A 6 18.42 -22.90 46.31
C GLN A 6 17.01 -22.92 45.68
N VAL A 7 16.09 -23.74 46.20
CA VAL A 7 14.74 -23.85 45.63
C VAL A 7 13.82 -22.72 46.13
N GLN A 8 14.08 -22.15 47.31
CA GLN A 8 13.27 -21.05 47.85
C GLN A 8 13.62 -19.67 47.23
N VAL A 9 14.81 -19.51 46.66
CA VAL A 9 15.25 -18.20 46.14
C VAL A 9 14.66 -17.88 44.76
N ILE A 10 14.13 -18.87 44.05
CA ILE A 10 13.60 -18.70 42.69
C ILE A 10 12.11 -18.33 42.70
N GLU A 11 11.38 -18.68 43.77
CA GLU A 11 9.93 -18.45 43.85
C GLU A 11 9.54 -16.99 44.15
N SER A 12 10.48 -16.17 44.60
CA SER A 12 10.27 -14.75 44.93
C SER A 12 10.74 -13.76 43.85
N LEU A 13 11.04 -14.22 42.63
CA LEU A 13 11.11 -13.35 41.46
C LEU A 13 9.72 -13.22 40.83
N GLU A 14 8.72 -12.95 41.67
CA GLU A 14 7.45 -12.41 41.19
C GLU A 14 7.79 -11.08 40.52
N LEU A 15 7.37 -10.95 39.26
CA LEU A 15 7.36 -9.68 38.54
C LEU A 15 6.25 -8.81 39.18
N ASP A 16 6.44 -8.40 40.43
CA ASP A 16 5.53 -7.55 41.21
C ASP A 16 5.18 -6.27 40.43
N ASP A 17 6.09 -5.85 39.55
CA ASP A 17 5.96 -4.65 38.74
C ASP A 17 4.95 -4.78 37.59
N ALA A 18 4.54 -6.00 37.19
CA ALA A 18 3.61 -6.19 36.07
C ALA A 18 2.24 -5.54 36.34
N ASN A 19 1.77 -5.61 37.57
CA ASN A 19 0.50 -5.01 37.99
C ASN A 19 0.58 -3.47 38.07
N LEU A 20 1.78 -2.91 38.28
CA LEU A 20 2.01 -1.47 38.38
C LEU A 20 1.89 -0.74 37.03
N TRP A 21 2.09 -1.45 35.91
CA TRP A 21 1.83 -0.94 34.56
C TRP A 21 0.34 -0.90 34.25
N GLU A 22 -0.40 -1.96 34.61
CA GLU A 22 -1.85 -2.04 34.42
C GLU A 22 -2.61 -1.06 35.32
N SER A 23 -2.12 -0.83 36.55
CA SER A 23 -2.65 0.19 37.47
C SER A 23 -2.29 1.63 37.08
N ARG A 24 -1.45 1.81 36.04
CA ARG A 24 -0.90 3.10 35.58
C ARG A 24 -0.06 3.84 36.61
N GLU A 25 0.45 3.16 37.64
CA GLU A 25 1.41 3.76 38.57
C GLU A 25 2.77 4.02 37.89
N LEU A 26 3.13 3.17 36.93
CA LEU A 26 4.29 3.36 36.05
C LEU A 26 3.88 4.01 34.72
N GLY A 27 4.64 5.02 34.29
CA GLY A 27 4.50 5.65 32.97
C GLY A 27 3.40 6.71 32.81
N ALA A 28 2.54 6.91 33.81
CA ALA A 28 1.49 7.94 33.77
C ALA A 28 1.89 9.28 34.41
N ASP A 29 3.04 9.36 35.08
CA ASP A 29 3.52 10.60 35.69
C ASP A 29 3.97 11.60 34.60
N PRO A 30 3.32 12.79 34.52
CA PRO A 30 3.66 13.84 33.56
C PRO A 30 5.13 14.30 33.61
N ASN A 31 5.81 14.17 34.75
CA ASN A 31 7.21 14.56 34.90
C ASN A 31 8.18 13.71 34.06
N PHE A 32 7.79 12.46 33.76
CA PHE A 32 8.55 11.57 32.88
C PHE A 32 8.08 11.64 31.42
N SER A 33 6.99 12.36 31.16
CA SER A 33 6.50 12.62 29.80
C SER A 33 7.21 13.83 29.21
N LYS A 34 8.13 13.60 28.27
CA LYS A 34 8.75 14.66 27.47
C LYS A 34 8.18 14.62 26.06
N SER A 35 7.56 15.71 25.64
CA SER A 35 7.22 15.87 24.23
C SER A 35 8.51 16.01 23.44
N SER A 36 8.85 15.00 22.65
CA SER A 36 9.97 15.10 21.72
C SER A 36 9.59 16.08 20.61
N PRO A 37 10.42 17.08 20.28
CA PRO A 37 10.18 17.94 19.14
C PRO A 37 10.06 17.06 17.89
N VAL A 38 8.89 17.05 17.25
CA VAL A 38 8.72 16.38 15.97
C VAL A 38 9.68 17.04 14.98
N PRO A 39 10.66 16.31 14.42
CA PRO A 39 11.61 16.88 13.48
C PRO A 39 10.87 17.54 12.31
N ALA A 40 11.37 18.67 11.80
CA ALA A 40 10.72 19.36 10.68
C ALA A 40 10.55 18.47 9.43
N ASN A 41 11.44 17.48 9.27
CA ASN A 41 11.43 16.48 8.19
C ASN A 41 10.68 15.19 8.54
N PHE A 42 9.94 15.13 9.65
CA PHE A 42 9.21 13.93 10.08
C PHE A 42 8.24 13.43 9.01
N HIS A 43 7.55 14.34 8.33
CA HIS A 43 6.67 14.00 7.21
C HIS A 43 7.42 13.37 6.03
N GLU A 44 8.63 13.83 5.71
CA GLU A 44 9.44 13.25 4.64
C GLU A 44 9.92 11.85 5.00
N ILE A 45 10.35 11.65 6.26
CA ILE A 45 10.77 10.34 6.78
C ILE A 45 9.60 9.35 6.72
N LEU A 46 8.41 9.77 7.15
CA LEU A 46 7.19 8.96 7.07
C LEU A 46 6.82 8.62 5.62
N ASN A 47 6.77 9.62 4.74
CA ASN A 47 6.46 9.42 3.33
C ASN A 47 7.44 8.45 2.65
N LYS A 48 8.74 8.61 2.92
CA LYS A 48 9.81 7.73 2.40
C LYS A 48 9.68 6.31 2.91
N SER A 49 9.34 6.12 4.19
CA SER A 49 9.13 4.78 4.77
C SER A 49 7.92 4.06 4.19
N SER A 50 6.85 4.80 3.87
CA SER A 50 5.56 4.25 3.41
C SER A 50 5.45 4.17 1.89
N ASN A 51 6.46 4.63 1.15
CA ASN A 51 6.41 4.82 -0.31
C ASN A 51 5.14 5.58 -0.75
N MET A 52 4.72 6.56 0.04
CA MET A 52 3.52 7.36 -0.18
C MET A 52 3.93 8.82 -0.34
N GLN A 53 3.30 9.51 -1.29
CA GLN A 53 3.46 10.94 -1.47
C GLN A 53 2.24 11.66 -0.92
N MET A 54 2.47 12.66 -0.07
CA MET A 54 1.42 13.57 0.36
C MET A 54 1.00 14.44 -0.83
N ILE A 55 -0.30 14.45 -1.12
CA ILE A 55 -0.89 15.31 -2.15
C ILE A 55 -1.94 16.22 -1.51
N SER A 56 -2.02 17.45 -2.00
CA SER A 56 -3.09 18.38 -1.66
C SER A 56 -4.05 18.46 -2.84
N ILE A 57 -5.29 18.05 -2.63
CA ILE A 57 -6.35 18.04 -3.65
C ILE A 57 -7.61 18.67 -3.08
N ARG A 58 -8.36 19.38 -3.93
CA ARG A 58 -9.68 19.90 -3.57
C ARG A 58 -10.75 18.94 -4.07
N LEU A 59 -11.67 18.58 -3.18
CA LEU A 59 -12.81 17.72 -3.49
C LEU A 59 -14.12 18.44 -3.13
N PRO A 60 -15.23 18.16 -3.82
CA PRO A 60 -16.55 18.63 -3.41
C PRO A 60 -16.88 18.22 -1.96
N LYS A 61 -17.58 19.10 -1.22
CA LYS A 61 -17.93 18.84 0.18
C LYS A 61 -18.83 17.62 0.33
N ASP A 62 -19.78 17.46 -0.58
CA ASP A 62 -20.73 16.34 -0.57
C ASP A 62 -19.98 15.02 -0.73
N LEU A 63 -19.06 14.95 -1.69
CA LEU A 63 -18.21 13.77 -1.91
C LEU A 63 -17.37 13.39 -0.66
N ILE A 64 -16.82 14.37 0.06
CA ILE A 64 -16.07 14.11 1.30
C ILE A 64 -17.00 13.51 2.36
N THR A 65 -18.24 13.99 2.42
CA THR A 65 -19.26 13.52 3.38
C THR A 65 -19.64 12.08 3.06
N ASP A 66 -19.95 11.79 1.79
CA ASP A 66 -20.27 10.44 1.33
C ASP A 66 -19.13 9.45 1.61
N LEU A 67 -17.88 9.83 1.33
CA LEU A 67 -16.71 8.99 1.59
C LEU A 67 -16.53 8.68 3.08
N LYS A 68 -16.88 9.62 3.97
CA LYS A 68 -16.84 9.40 5.42
C LYS A 68 -17.94 8.45 5.88
N GLU A 69 -19.15 8.60 5.35
CA GLU A 69 -20.27 7.72 5.65
C GLU A 69 -20.00 6.29 5.19
N ILE A 70 -19.56 6.12 3.94
CA ILE A 70 -19.19 4.82 3.37
C ILE A 70 -18.03 4.18 4.15
N GLY A 71 -17.00 4.98 4.48
CA GLY A 71 -15.87 4.50 5.27
C GLY A 71 -16.32 3.99 6.64
N SER A 72 -17.19 4.75 7.32
CA SER A 72 -17.73 4.37 8.63
C SER A 72 -18.50 3.06 8.57
N ALA A 73 -19.34 2.86 7.54
CA ALA A 73 -20.06 1.61 7.33
C ALA A 73 -19.13 0.40 7.12
N GLN A 74 -18.00 0.60 6.43
CA GLN A 74 -17.01 -0.45 6.15
C GLN A 74 -15.92 -0.57 7.23
N LYS A 75 -16.03 0.15 8.35
CA LYS A 75 -15.00 0.25 9.41
C LYS A 75 -13.62 0.65 8.89
N LEU A 76 -13.58 1.45 7.83
CA LEU A 76 -12.38 1.95 7.16
C LEU A 76 -12.35 3.49 7.25
N GLY A 77 -11.19 4.07 7.54
CA GLY A 77 -11.05 5.53 7.48
C GLY A 77 -11.27 6.04 6.05
N TYR A 78 -11.90 7.23 5.91
CA TYR A 78 -12.19 7.80 4.58
C TYR A 78 -10.93 7.93 3.70
N GLN A 79 -9.78 8.23 4.30
CA GLN A 79 -8.50 8.33 3.58
C GLN A 79 -8.03 6.98 3.04
N ALA A 80 -8.25 5.88 3.79
CA ALA A 80 -7.93 4.53 3.33
C ALA A 80 -8.86 4.10 2.20
N LEU A 81 -10.17 4.38 2.34
CA LEU A 81 -11.15 4.14 1.30
C LEU A 81 -10.80 4.91 0.02
N MET A 82 -10.46 6.19 0.14
CA MET A 82 -10.10 7.02 -1.01
C MET A 82 -8.90 6.47 -1.77
N ARG A 83 -7.86 6.02 -1.07
CA ARG A 83 -6.68 5.39 -1.70
C ARG A 83 -7.07 4.14 -2.47
N GLU A 84 -7.90 3.29 -1.88
CA GLU A 84 -8.34 2.03 -2.51
C GLU A 84 -9.19 2.28 -3.75
N VAL A 85 -10.11 3.25 -3.68
CA VAL A 85 -10.95 3.63 -4.83
C VAL A 85 -10.10 4.15 -5.99
N LEU A 86 -9.16 5.07 -5.71
CA LEU A 86 -8.26 5.59 -6.75
C LEU A 86 -7.38 4.50 -7.35
N LYS A 87 -6.87 3.59 -6.53
CA LYS A 87 -6.07 2.45 -7.00
C LYS A 87 -6.89 1.54 -7.92
N ARG A 88 -8.10 1.14 -7.50
CA ARG A 88 -9.00 0.30 -8.29
C ARG A 88 -9.37 0.94 -9.62
N PHE A 89 -9.61 2.25 -9.62
CA PHE A 89 -9.88 3.00 -10.84
C PHE A 89 -8.69 2.93 -11.80
N VAL A 90 -7.48 3.27 -11.35
CA VAL A 90 -6.27 3.21 -12.18
C VAL A 90 -5.99 1.80 -12.70
N ASP A 91 -6.17 0.78 -11.88
CA ASP A 91 -5.96 -0.61 -12.28
C ASP A 91 -6.98 -1.06 -13.33
N ALA A 92 -8.23 -0.59 -13.25
CA ALA A 92 -9.26 -0.85 -14.26
C ALA A 92 -8.92 -0.17 -15.59
N GLU A 93 -8.57 1.12 -15.57
CA GLU A 93 -8.21 1.89 -16.78
C GLU A 93 -6.97 1.32 -17.47
N LYS A 94 -5.94 0.94 -16.71
CA LYS A 94 -4.75 0.27 -17.25
C LYS A 94 -5.12 -1.01 -17.99
N LYS A 95 -6.01 -1.84 -17.44
CA LYS A 95 -6.46 -3.08 -18.10
C LYS A 95 -7.17 -2.80 -19.42
N VAL A 96 -7.97 -1.73 -19.50
CA VAL A 96 -8.61 -1.31 -20.76
C VAL A 96 -7.54 -0.93 -21.78
N MET A 97 -6.61 -0.05 -21.41
CA MET A 97 -5.52 0.38 -22.28
C MET A 97 -4.64 -0.78 -22.77
N TYR A 98 -4.31 -1.74 -21.90
CA TYR A 98 -3.54 -2.92 -22.31
C TYR A 98 -4.28 -3.79 -23.33
N ARG A 99 -5.60 -3.95 -23.19
CA ARG A 99 -6.41 -4.70 -24.16
C ARG A 99 -6.44 -4.01 -25.51
N GLU A 100 -6.53 -2.68 -25.54
CA GLU A 100 -6.48 -1.90 -26.77
C GLU A 100 -5.11 -2.00 -27.45
N LEU A 101 -4.03 -1.88 -26.67
CA LEU A 101 -2.67 -2.06 -27.18
C LEU A 101 -2.44 -3.47 -27.74
N MET A 102 -2.93 -4.51 -27.05
CA MET A 102 -2.83 -5.88 -27.54
C MET A 102 -3.54 -6.06 -28.88
N LYS A 103 -4.77 -5.54 -29.02
CA LYS A 103 -5.51 -5.58 -30.29
C LYS A 103 -4.78 -4.84 -31.41
N ALA A 104 -4.28 -3.64 -31.12
CA ALA A 104 -3.54 -2.85 -32.11
C ALA A 104 -2.25 -3.57 -32.56
N ASN A 105 -1.55 -4.24 -31.63
CA ASN A 105 -0.36 -5.00 -31.94
C ASN A 105 -0.68 -6.24 -32.79
N GLU A 106 -1.74 -6.97 -32.47
CA GLU A 106 -2.22 -8.12 -33.25
C GLU A 106 -2.61 -7.71 -34.68
N GLU A 107 -3.32 -6.59 -34.84
CA GLU A 107 -3.64 -6.04 -36.17
C GLU A 107 -2.38 -5.67 -36.96
N LEU A 108 -1.36 -5.14 -36.29
CA LEU A 108 -0.10 -4.78 -36.94
C LEU A 108 0.68 -6.03 -37.39
N GLU A 109 0.73 -7.07 -36.55
CA GLU A 109 1.34 -8.36 -36.87
C GLU A 109 0.64 -9.03 -38.05
N ASN A 110 -0.69 -9.00 -38.08
CA ASN A 110 -1.47 -9.53 -39.20
C ASN A 110 -1.18 -8.78 -40.50
N LYS A 111 -1.15 -7.45 -40.48
CA LYS A 111 -0.80 -6.62 -41.66
C LYS A 111 0.62 -6.88 -42.14
N LEU A 112 1.58 -7.06 -41.22
CA LEU A 112 2.95 -7.42 -41.57
C LEU A 112 3.00 -8.79 -42.25
N HIS A 113 2.27 -9.77 -41.71
CA HIS A 113 2.21 -11.10 -42.28
C HIS A 113 1.60 -11.10 -43.69
N GLU A 114 0.49 -10.37 -43.90
CA GLU A 114 -0.12 -10.18 -45.21
C GLU A 114 0.86 -9.53 -46.21
N ALA A 115 1.57 -8.48 -45.79
CA ALA A 115 2.56 -7.81 -46.63
C ALA A 115 3.73 -8.73 -47.03
N GLU A 116 4.23 -9.55 -46.10
CA GLU A 116 5.27 -10.55 -46.38
C GLU A 116 4.80 -11.61 -47.38
N GLN A 117 3.57 -12.08 -47.24
CA GLN A 117 2.98 -13.04 -48.18
C GLN A 117 2.86 -12.46 -49.59
N LEU A 118 2.40 -11.21 -49.72
CA LEU A 118 2.32 -10.50 -51.01
C LEU A 118 3.69 -10.35 -51.67
N LEU A 119 4.72 -9.96 -50.90
CA LEU A 119 6.09 -9.87 -51.42
C LEU A 119 6.62 -11.22 -51.91
N LYS A 120 6.33 -12.30 -51.18
CA LYS A 120 6.73 -13.66 -51.58
C LYS A 120 6.04 -14.10 -52.88
N GLN A 121 4.76 -13.78 -53.05
CA GLN A 121 4.01 -14.04 -54.28
C GLN A 121 4.59 -13.24 -55.47
N HIS A 122 4.84 -11.94 -55.31
CA HIS A 122 5.45 -11.12 -56.35
C HIS A 122 6.84 -11.63 -56.79
N ARG A 123 7.69 -12.04 -55.84
CA ARG A 123 9.00 -12.63 -56.15
C ARG A 123 8.91 -13.96 -56.89
N LYS A 124 7.86 -14.76 -56.63
CA LYS A 124 7.64 -16.04 -57.32
C LYS A 124 7.21 -15.82 -58.77
N ASN A 125 6.29 -14.88 -59.00
CA ASN A 125 5.79 -14.54 -60.34
C ASN A 125 6.89 -13.96 -61.24
N HIS A 126 7.79 -13.14 -60.70
CA HIS A 126 8.93 -12.58 -61.45
C HIS A 126 10.03 -13.58 -61.82
N LYS A 127 10.07 -14.76 -61.20
CA LYS A 127 11.03 -15.83 -61.55
C LYS A 127 10.51 -16.83 -62.59
N THR A 128 9.22 -16.75 -62.91
CA THR A 128 8.53 -17.68 -63.83
C THR A 128 8.16 -17.05 -65.17
N ALA A 129 8.45 -15.75 -65.35
CA ALA A 129 8.41 -15.03 -66.62
C ALA A 129 9.85 -14.77 -67.11
#